data_AF-X1QWG7-F1
#
_entry.id   AF-X1QWG7-F1
#
_cell.length_a   1.000
_cell.length_b   1.000
_cell.length_c   1.000
_cell.angle_alpha   90.00
_cell.angle_beta   90.00
_cell.angle_gamma   90.00
#
_symmetry.space_group_name_H-M   'P 1'
#
loop_
_entity.id
_entity.type
_entity.pdbx_description
1 polymer ?
#
loop_
_entity_poly.entity_id
_entity_poly.type
_entity_poly.pdbx_seq_one_letter_code
_entity_poly.pdbx_strand_id
1 'polypeptide(L)'
;AERYATLAAERLAEAQAVVEKGEPELAEKTLARYENQLEKSIARAEKAMAKGKSTEKVMEVLARVGQATSKHLEVLAEVYEKVPEQARPAIENAMKASVKGHEKAVEVLKARDALGDVPEAVSLPVEVPAEVRERIQRRVQQELELEKVFQELESFESLRTFCIEKGGPPEI
;
A
#
# COMPACT_ATOMS: atom_id res chain seq x y z
N ALA A 1 -1.42 -6.08 11.60
CA ALA A 1 -0.70 -6.03 10.33
C ALA A 1 -0.74 -7.41 9.71
N GLU A 2 0.05 -8.38 10.20
CA GLU A 2 0.16 -9.75 9.65
C GLU A 2 -1.17 -10.42 9.21
N ARG A 3 -2.14 -10.60 10.11
CA ARG A 3 -3.44 -11.20 9.78
C ARG A 3 -4.12 -10.53 8.58
N TYR A 4 -3.99 -9.22 8.42
CA TYR A 4 -4.59 -8.50 7.30
C TYR A 4 -3.80 -8.69 6.01
N ALA A 5 -2.47 -8.83 6.06
CA ALA A 5 -1.69 -9.23 4.89
C ALA A 5 -2.09 -10.62 4.39
N THR A 6 -2.28 -11.59 5.30
CA THR A 6 -2.78 -12.92 4.95
C THR A 6 -4.17 -12.85 4.30
N LEU A 7 -5.11 -12.11 4.91
CA LEU A 7 -6.45 -11.95 4.35
C LEU A 7 -6.43 -11.26 2.99
N ALA A 8 -5.52 -10.30 2.76
CA ALA A 8 -5.34 -9.69 1.45
C ALA A 8 -4.92 -10.76 0.43
N ALA A 9 -3.87 -11.54 0.72
CA ALA A 9 -3.44 -12.63 -0.17
C ALA A 9 -4.56 -13.63 -0.49
N GLU A 10 -5.36 -14.02 0.51
CA GLU A 10 -6.54 -14.88 0.30
C GLU A 10 -7.58 -14.24 -0.63
N ARG A 11 -7.88 -12.95 -0.46
CA ARG A 11 -8.82 -12.25 -1.35
C ARG A 11 -8.27 -12.15 -2.76
N LEU A 12 -6.97 -11.96 -2.95
CA LEU A 12 -6.39 -11.92 -4.29
C LEU A 12 -6.51 -13.28 -4.99
N ALA A 13 -6.22 -14.38 -4.27
CA ALA A 13 -6.40 -15.72 -4.80
C ALA A 13 -7.87 -16.02 -5.16
N GLU A 14 -8.82 -15.57 -4.32
CA GLU A 14 -10.25 -15.65 -4.63
C GLU A 14 -10.61 -14.82 -5.87
N ALA A 15 -10.08 -13.60 -6.00
CA ALA A 15 -10.32 -12.74 -7.17
C ALA A 15 -9.84 -13.41 -8.46
N GLN A 16 -8.67 -14.04 -8.44
CA GLN A 16 -8.17 -14.82 -9.57
C GLN A 16 -9.12 -15.97 -9.93
N ALA A 17 -9.55 -16.75 -8.93
CA ALA A 17 -10.43 -17.90 -9.15
C ALA A 17 -11.82 -17.52 -9.69
N VAL A 18 -12.39 -16.38 -9.29
CA VAL A 18 -13.69 -15.92 -9.81
C VAL A 18 -13.58 -15.36 -11.23
N VAL A 19 -12.43 -14.77 -11.60
CA VAL A 19 -12.15 -14.35 -12.97
C VAL A 19 -12.01 -15.56 -13.89
N GLU A 20 -11.35 -16.62 -13.44
CA GLU A 20 -11.25 -17.88 -14.19
C GLU A 20 -12.61 -18.55 -14.42
N LYS A 21 -13.58 -18.30 -13.53
CA LYS A 21 -14.98 -18.75 -13.67
C LYS A 21 -15.85 -17.84 -14.55
N GLY A 22 -15.31 -16.71 -15.02
CA GLY A 22 -16.06 -15.74 -15.82
C GLY A 22 -17.03 -14.87 -15.01
N GLU A 23 -16.74 -14.62 -13.73
CA GLU A 23 -17.57 -13.80 -12.83
C GLU A 23 -16.90 -12.45 -12.49
N PRO A 24 -16.74 -11.52 -13.45
CA PRO A 24 -15.98 -10.29 -13.26
C PRO A 24 -16.59 -9.34 -12.20
N GLU A 25 -17.91 -9.32 -12.04
CA GLU A 25 -18.55 -8.50 -10.98
C GLU A 25 -18.18 -8.99 -9.57
N LEU A 26 -17.98 -10.29 -9.40
CA LEU A 26 -17.53 -10.86 -8.12
C LEU A 26 -16.04 -10.57 -7.90
N ALA A 27 -15.25 -10.51 -8.98
CA ALA A 27 -13.85 -10.11 -8.94
C ALA A 27 -13.70 -8.69 -8.39
N GLU A 28 -14.49 -7.73 -8.88
CA GLU A 28 -14.46 -6.33 -8.41
C GLU A 28 -14.71 -6.23 -6.89
N LYS A 29 -15.75 -6.90 -6.39
CA LYS A 29 -16.07 -6.93 -4.96
C LYS A 29 -14.97 -7.57 -4.13
N THR A 30 -14.35 -8.61 -4.67
CA THR A 30 -13.26 -9.33 -4.00
C THR A 30 -11.99 -8.48 -3.96
N LEU A 31 -11.70 -7.74 -5.02
CA LEU A 31 -10.56 -6.82 -5.10
C LEU A 31 -10.72 -5.60 -4.21
N ALA A 32 -11.93 -5.06 -4.07
CA ALA A 32 -12.20 -4.02 -3.07
C ALA A 32 -11.90 -4.51 -1.64
N ARG A 33 -12.17 -5.79 -1.35
CA ARG A 33 -11.80 -6.40 -0.06
C ARG A 33 -10.30 -6.59 0.06
N TYR A 34 -9.63 -7.03 -1.00
CA TYR A 34 -8.17 -7.12 -1.07
C TYR A 34 -7.51 -5.79 -0.70
N GLU A 35 -7.90 -4.70 -1.37
CA GLU A 35 -7.39 -3.35 -1.15
C GLU A 35 -7.54 -2.94 0.32
N ASN A 36 -8.75 -3.12 0.87
CA ASN A 36 -9.05 -2.76 2.24
C ASN A 36 -8.23 -3.54 3.28
N GLN A 37 -7.98 -4.84 3.04
CA GLN A 37 -7.16 -5.63 3.95
C GLN A 37 -5.68 -5.24 3.85
N LEU A 38 -5.17 -4.99 2.64
CA LEU A 38 -3.80 -4.54 2.45
C LEU A 38 -3.56 -3.20 3.16
N GLU A 39 -4.45 -2.23 2.95
CA GLU A 39 -4.40 -0.92 3.62
C GLU A 39 -4.43 -1.06 5.15
N LYS A 40 -5.34 -1.87 5.69
CA LYS A 40 -5.39 -2.16 7.13
C LYS A 40 -4.13 -2.83 7.66
N SER A 41 -3.44 -3.63 6.85
CA SER A 41 -2.17 -4.23 7.24
C SER A 41 -1.12 -3.16 7.46
N ILE A 42 -0.94 -2.28 6.48
CA ILE A 42 0.04 -1.19 6.45
C ILE A 42 -0.26 -0.18 7.57
N ALA A 43 -1.48 0.32 7.65
CA ALA A 43 -1.89 1.29 8.67
C ALA A 43 -1.68 0.75 10.10
N ARG A 44 -1.88 -0.56 10.33
CA ARG A 44 -1.57 -1.16 11.64
C ARG A 44 -0.08 -1.27 11.91
N ALA A 45 0.75 -1.48 10.89
CA ALA A 45 2.21 -1.50 11.04
C ALA A 45 2.71 -0.07 11.34
N GLU A 46 2.31 0.92 10.57
CA GLU A 46 2.62 2.35 10.79
C GLU A 46 2.20 2.81 12.20
N LYS A 47 0.98 2.48 12.62
CA LYS A 47 0.50 2.82 13.98
C LYS A 47 1.30 2.12 15.09
N ALA A 48 1.80 0.91 14.85
CA ALA A 48 2.68 0.24 15.81
C ALA A 48 4.03 0.96 15.90
N MET A 49 4.58 1.37 14.76
CA MET A 49 5.81 2.16 14.69
C MET A 49 5.68 3.50 15.42
N ALA A 50 4.64 4.26 15.14
CA ALA A 50 4.37 5.57 15.76
C ALA A 50 4.24 5.49 17.29
N LYS A 51 3.80 4.35 17.83
CA LYS A 51 3.70 4.11 19.27
C LYS A 51 5.03 3.68 19.91
N GLY A 52 6.15 3.81 19.21
CA GLY A 52 7.46 3.34 19.67
C GLY A 52 7.59 1.82 19.72
N LYS A 53 6.60 1.07 19.20
CA LYS A 53 6.66 -0.40 19.10
C LYS A 53 7.32 -0.80 17.78
N SER A 54 8.43 -0.15 17.43
CA SER A 54 9.28 -0.52 16.31
C SER A 54 10.04 -1.81 16.64
N THR A 55 9.29 -2.89 16.88
CA THR A 55 9.85 -4.17 17.23
C THR A 55 10.30 -4.89 15.95
N GLU A 56 11.25 -5.80 16.10
CA GLU A 56 11.67 -6.73 15.04
C GLU A 56 10.47 -7.39 14.35
N LYS A 57 9.43 -7.75 15.11
CA LYS A 57 8.18 -8.30 14.58
C LYS A 57 7.44 -7.35 13.64
N VAL A 58 7.46 -6.03 13.87
CA VAL A 58 6.85 -5.07 12.94
C VAL A 58 7.66 -4.97 11.66
N MET A 59 8.99 -5.00 11.75
CA MET A 59 9.87 -5.03 10.57
C MET A 59 9.67 -6.30 9.75
N GLU A 60 9.59 -7.47 10.39
CA GLU A 60 9.30 -8.75 9.74
C GLU A 60 7.98 -8.70 8.97
N VAL A 61 6.94 -8.11 9.58
CA VAL A 61 5.64 -7.98 8.91
C VAL A 61 5.70 -7.01 7.74
N LEU A 62 6.42 -5.89 7.84
CA LEU A 62 6.63 -4.98 6.71
C LEU A 62 7.40 -5.65 5.57
N ALA A 63 8.44 -6.43 5.90
CA ALA A 63 9.19 -7.20 4.90
C ALA A 63 8.29 -8.20 4.17
N ARG A 64 7.44 -8.93 4.91
CA ARG A 64 6.43 -9.81 4.32
C ARG A 64 5.42 -9.06 3.44
N VAL A 65 4.97 -7.88 3.87
CA VAL A 65 4.08 -7.04 3.06
C VAL A 65 4.77 -6.63 1.76
N GLY A 66 6.01 -6.14 1.81
CA GLY A 66 6.76 -5.74 0.62
C GLY A 66 7.00 -6.90 -0.36
N GLN A 67 7.34 -8.08 0.13
CA GLN A 67 7.47 -9.29 -0.70
C GLN A 67 6.12 -9.74 -1.29
N ALA A 68 5.06 -9.73 -0.48
CA ALA A 68 3.74 -10.16 -0.91
C ALA A 68 3.19 -9.21 -1.99
N THR A 69 3.28 -7.90 -1.79
CA THR A 69 2.78 -6.92 -2.77
C THR A 69 3.52 -7.00 -4.09
N SER A 70 4.84 -7.26 -4.10
CA SER A 70 5.59 -7.52 -5.33
C SER A 70 5.00 -8.69 -6.12
N LYS A 71 4.70 -9.81 -5.45
CA LYS A 71 4.09 -11.00 -6.08
C LYS A 71 2.63 -10.76 -6.47
N HIS A 72 1.91 -9.96 -5.69
CA HIS A 72 0.52 -9.62 -5.98
C HIS A 72 0.39 -8.84 -7.30
N LEU A 73 1.39 -8.03 -7.67
CA LEU A 73 1.40 -7.32 -8.94
C LEU A 73 1.44 -8.27 -10.15
N GLU A 74 2.15 -9.39 -10.05
CA GLU A 74 2.19 -10.43 -11.09
C GLU A 74 0.80 -11.04 -11.28
N VAL A 75 0.17 -11.47 -10.18
CA VAL A 75 -1.20 -12.05 -10.23
C VAL A 75 -2.22 -11.04 -10.73
N LEU A 76 -2.14 -9.79 -10.29
CA LEU A 76 -3.05 -8.73 -10.75
C LEU A 76 -2.88 -8.44 -12.24
N ALA A 77 -1.66 -8.53 -12.78
CA ALA A 77 -1.42 -8.37 -14.22
C ALA A 77 -2.07 -9.50 -15.02
N GLU A 78 -1.95 -10.75 -14.57
CA GLU A 78 -2.65 -11.88 -15.21
C GLU A 78 -4.18 -11.71 -15.17
N VAL A 79 -4.71 -11.22 -14.04
CA VAL A 79 -6.14 -10.95 -13.90
C VAL A 79 -6.57 -9.82 -14.84
N TYR A 80 -5.76 -8.77 -14.99
CA TYR A 80 -6.04 -7.64 -15.88
C TYR A 80 -6.30 -8.05 -17.33
N GLU A 81 -5.54 -9.02 -17.84
CA GLU A 81 -5.69 -9.52 -19.21
C GLU A 81 -6.98 -10.32 -19.43
N LYS A 82 -7.45 -11.01 -18.38
CA LYS A 82 -8.60 -11.93 -18.46
C LYS A 82 -9.94 -11.25 -18.24
N VAL A 83 -9.96 -10.08 -17.60
CA VAL A 83 -11.20 -9.37 -17.29
C VAL A 83 -11.70 -8.51 -18.46
N PRO A 84 -13.03 -8.34 -18.62
CA PRO A 84 -13.58 -7.37 -19.55
C PRO A 84 -13.18 -5.94 -19.17
N GLU A 85 -13.20 -5.05 -20.17
CA GLU A 85 -12.77 -3.65 -20.00
C GLU A 85 -13.48 -2.92 -18.86
N GLN A 86 -14.77 -3.22 -18.66
CA GLN A 86 -15.58 -2.69 -17.57
C GLN A 86 -15.02 -2.96 -16.16
N ALA A 87 -14.32 -4.09 -15.96
CA ALA A 87 -13.79 -4.52 -14.67
C ALA A 87 -12.30 -4.14 -14.47
N ARG A 88 -11.62 -3.70 -15.52
CA ARG A 88 -10.21 -3.25 -15.47
C ARG A 88 -9.95 -2.15 -14.43
N PRO A 89 -10.84 -1.16 -14.21
CA PRO A 89 -10.61 -0.12 -13.20
C PRO A 89 -10.43 -0.68 -11.78
N ALA A 90 -11.13 -1.76 -11.42
CA ALA A 90 -10.96 -2.41 -10.12
C ALA A 90 -9.58 -3.08 -9.99
N ILE A 91 -9.09 -3.70 -11.07
CA ILE A 91 -7.75 -4.29 -11.08
C ILE A 91 -6.68 -3.20 -10.95
N GLU A 92 -6.84 -2.08 -11.66
CA GLU A 92 -5.91 -0.95 -11.58
C GLU A 92 -5.84 -0.35 -10.17
N ASN A 93 -6.97 -0.26 -9.47
CA ASN A 93 -6.99 0.20 -8.08
C ASN A 93 -6.29 -0.79 -7.14
N ALA A 94 -6.46 -2.10 -7.34
CA ALA A 94 -5.74 -3.13 -6.60
C ALA A 94 -4.22 -3.09 -6.87
N MET A 95 -3.81 -2.86 -8.13
CA MET A 95 -2.40 -2.66 -8.49
C MET A 95 -1.83 -1.40 -7.82
N LYS A 96 -2.57 -0.30 -7.84
CA LYS A 96 -2.19 0.94 -7.15
C LYS A 96 -2.00 0.69 -5.64
N ALA A 97 -2.93 -0.02 -4.99
CA ALA A 97 -2.83 -0.37 -3.59
C ALA A 97 -1.59 -1.25 -3.30
N SER A 98 -1.27 -2.17 -4.20
CA SER A 98 -0.07 -3.03 -4.12
C SER A 98 1.22 -2.23 -4.22
N VAL A 99 1.35 -1.35 -5.23
CA VAL A 99 2.53 -0.49 -5.42
C VAL A 99 2.70 0.43 -4.23
N LYS A 100 1.64 1.14 -3.83
CA LYS A 100 1.67 2.03 -2.65
C LYS A 100 2.07 1.26 -1.38
N GLY A 101 1.51 0.07 -1.18
CA GLY A 101 1.84 -0.75 -0.03
C GLY A 101 3.27 -1.27 -0.02
N HIS A 102 3.80 -1.61 -1.20
CA HIS A 102 5.21 -1.97 -1.37
C HIS A 102 6.12 -0.79 -1.04
N GLU A 103 5.90 0.38 -1.66
CA GLU A 103 6.73 1.57 -1.47
C GLU A 103 6.78 2.00 0.00
N LYS A 104 5.63 2.00 0.69
CA LYS A 104 5.57 2.28 2.13
C LYS A 104 6.37 1.28 2.96
N ALA A 105 6.26 -0.02 2.66
CA ALA A 105 7.02 -1.04 3.37
C ALA A 105 8.52 -0.83 3.15
N VAL A 106 8.95 -0.61 1.91
CA VAL A 106 10.35 -0.37 1.56
C VAL A 106 10.90 0.90 2.19
N GLU A 107 10.17 2.02 2.16
CA GLU A 107 10.59 3.28 2.77
C GLU A 107 10.90 3.09 4.27
N VAL A 108 10.03 2.41 5.00
CA VAL A 108 10.23 2.14 6.43
C VAL A 108 11.41 1.18 6.67
N LEU A 109 11.54 0.13 5.86
CA LEU A 109 12.62 -0.85 6.01
C LEU A 109 13.99 -0.24 5.69
N LYS A 110 14.08 0.60 4.64
CA LYS A 110 15.30 1.34 4.28
C LYS A 110 15.73 2.28 5.39
N ALA A 111 14.79 3.03 5.97
CA ALA A 111 15.09 3.96 7.06
C ALA A 111 15.64 3.27 8.34
N ARG A 112 15.59 1.94 8.40
CA ARG A 112 16.03 1.11 9.53
C ARG A 112 17.09 0.08 9.14
N ASP A 113 17.67 0.18 7.95
CA ASP A 113 18.67 -0.76 7.41
C ASP A 113 18.19 -2.24 7.45
N ALA A 114 16.88 -2.46 7.26
CA ALA A 114 16.20 -3.74 7.42
C ALA A 114 15.59 -4.26 6.11
N LEU A 115 16.07 -3.80 4.95
CA LEU A 115 15.48 -4.12 3.65
C LEU A 115 15.56 -5.62 3.29
N GLY A 116 16.68 -6.27 3.62
CA GLY A 116 16.89 -7.69 3.35
C GLY A 116 16.64 -8.07 1.89
N ASP A 117 15.79 -9.08 1.67
CA ASP A 117 15.43 -9.61 0.34
C ASP A 117 14.21 -8.92 -0.30
N VAL A 118 13.71 -7.83 0.29
CA VAL A 118 12.57 -7.10 -0.29
C VAL A 118 13.07 -6.31 -1.50
N PRO A 119 12.45 -6.45 -2.69
CA PRO A 119 12.80 -5.65 -3.85
C PRO A 119 12.76 -4.16 -3.51
N GLU A 120 13.78 -3.42 -3.93
CA GLU A 120 13.88 -1.99 -3.62
C GLU A 120 12.84 -1.14 -4.36
N ALA A 121 12.46 -1.58 -5.55
CA ALA A 121 11.43 -0.96 -6.36
C ALA A 121 10.66 -2.06 -7.08
N VAL A 122 9.37 -1.82 -7.28
CA VAL A 122 8.51 -2.68 -8.10
C VAL A 122 8.11 -1.92 -9.36
N SER A 123 8.28 -2.57 -10.50
CA SER A 123 7.66 -2.17 -11.75
C SER A 123 6.42 -3.03 -12.01
N LEU A 124 5.38 -2.42 -12.56
CA LEU A 124 4.23 -3.20 -13.03
C LEU A 124 4.68 -4.13 -14.18
N PRO A 125 4.17 -5.38 -14.23
CA PRO A 125 4.51 -6.33 -15.29
C PRO A 125 4.19 -5.79 -16.70
N VAL A 126 4.91 -6.28 -17.72
CA VAL A 126 4.86 -5.76 -19.10
C VAL A 126 3.50 -6.02 -19.77
N GLU A 127 2.79 -7.04 -19.27
CA GLU A 127 1.42 -7.46 -19.60
C GLU A 127 0.42 -6.31 -19.43
N VAL A 128 0.66 -5.41 -18.47
CA VAL A 128 -0.17 -4.21 -18.27
C VAL A 128 0.27 -3.13 -19.26
N PRO A 129 -0.63 -2.53 -20.08
CA PRO A 129 -0.25 -1.50 -21.05
C PRO A 129 0.55 -0.34 -20.43
N ALA A 130 1.55 0.20 -21.15
CA ALA A 130 2.44 1.25 -20.64
C ALA A 130 1.68 2.45 -20.07
N GLU A 131 0.65 2.91 -20.77
CA GLU A 131 -0.22 4.01 -20.35
C GLU A 131 -0.89 3.75 -18.99
N VAL A 132 -1.32 2.51 -18.75
CA VAL A 132 -1.94 2.08 -17.49
C VAL A 132 -0.89 2.02 -16.38
N ARG A 133 0.32 1.52 -16.69
CA ARG A 133 1.42 1.50 -15.72
C ARG A 133 1.82 2.89 -15.26
N GLU A 134 1.99 3.82 -16.21
CA GLU A 134 2.30 5.22 -15.92
C GLU A 134 1.17 5.90 -15.14
N ARG A 135 -0.09 5.63 -15.50
CA ARG A 135 -1.25 6.14 -14.77
C ARG A 135 -1.26 5.67 -13.32
N ILE A 136 -1.02 4.39 -13.07
CA ILE A 136 -0.97 3.83 -11.72
C ILE A 136 0.17 4.47 -10.92
N GLN A 137 1.38 4.49 -11.46
CA GLN A 137 2.55 5.09 -10.79
C GLN A 137 2.32 6.57 -10.45
N ARG A 138 1.77 7.35 -11.38
CA ARG A 138 1.44 8.76 -11.15
C ARG A 138 0.44 8.93 -10.00
N ARG A 139 -0.60 8.09 -9.95
CA ARG A 139 -1.61 8.13 -8.88
C ARG A 139 -1.01 7.75 -7.52
N VAL A 140 -0.13 6.75 -7.48
CA VAL A 140 0.58 6.38 -6.24
C VAL A 140 1.43 7.54 -5.74
N GLN A 141 2.24 8.13 -6.62
CA GLN A 141 3.11 9.25 -6.27
C GLN A 141 2.31 10.44 -5.73
N GLN A 142 1.22 10.81 -6.39
CA GLN A 142 0.32 11.87 -5.92
C GLN A 142 -0.28 11.57 -4.54
N GLU A 143 -0.73 10.33 -4.30
CA GLU A 143 -1.29 9.95 -3.00
C GLU A 143 -0.25 9.95 -1.88
N LEU A 144 0.97 9.49 -2.16
CA LEU A 144 2.07 9.51 -1.18
C LEU A 144 2.51 10.95 -0.87
N GLU A 145 2.60 11.81 -1.89
CA GLU A 145 2.89 13.23 -1.70
C GLU A 145 1.80 13.92 -0.87
N LEU A 146 0.53 13.66 -1.18
CA LEU A 146 -0.59 14.20 -0.42
C LEU A 146 -0.56 13.75 1.04
N GLU A 147 -0.27 12.48 1.31
CA GLU A 147 -0.12 11.96 2.68
C GLU A 147 1.03 12.62 3.44
N LYS A 148 2.18 12.86 2.78
CA LYS A 148 3.32 13.59 3.37
C LYS A 148 2.92 15.02 3.74
N VAL A 149 2.20 15.72 2.87
CA VAL A 149 1.68 17.07 3.16
C VAL A 149 0.72 17.04 4.36
N PHE A 150 -0.16 16.04 4.46
CA PHE A 150 -1.04 15.90 5.63
C PHE A 150 -0.26 15.65 6.93
N GLN A 151 0.78 14.82 6.90
CA GLN A 151 1.64 14.59 8.06
C GLN A 151 2.40 15.86 8.49
N GLU A 152 2.90 16.64 7.53
CA GLU A 152 3.53 17.93 7.79
C GLU A 152 2.55 18.93 8.43
N LEU A 153 1.31 18.99 7.93
CA LEU A 153 0.25 19.82 8.52
C LEU A 153 -0.07 19.41 9.96
N GLU A 154 -0.24 18.11 10.24
CA GLU A 154 -0.46 17.61 11.60
C GLU A 154 0.71 17.95 12.53
N SER A 155 1.95 17.85 12.04
CA SER A 155 3.14 18.24 12.80
C SER A 155 3.15 19.73 13.15
N PHE A 156 2.71 20.58 12.23
CA PHE A 156 2.62 22.02 12.44
C PHE A 156 1.52 22.39 13.45
N GLU A 157 0.36 21.73 13.40
CA GLU A 157 -0.70 21.93 14.40
C GLU A 157 -0.27 21.49 15.80
N SER A 158 0.44 20.35 15.89
CA SER A 158 1.03 19.89 17.16
C SER A 158 2.03 20.91 17.72
N LEU A 159 2.93 21.43 16.87
CA LEU A 159 3.89 22.47 17.25
C LEU A 159 3.19 23.76 17.70
N ARG A 160 2.15 24.19 16.98
CA ARG A 160 1.36 25.37 17.33
C ARG A 160 0.70 25.22 18.71
N THR A 161 0.11 24.05 18.98
CA THR A 161 -0.51 23.75 20.26
C THR A 161 0.52 23.77 21.39
N PHE A 162 1.68 23.16 21.18
CA PHE A 162 2.80 23.18 22.13
C PHE A 162 3.28 24.62 22.44
N CYS A 163 3.42 25.48 21.43
CA CYS A 163 3.81 26.88 21.61
C CYS A 163 2.77 27.70 22.37
N ILE A 164 1.47 27.40 22.22
CA ILE A 164 0.39 28.06 22.96
C ILE A 164 0.39 27.61 24.43
N GLU A 165 0.56 26.31 24.71
CA GLU A 165 0.59 25.76 26.08
C GLU A 165 1.82 26.19 26.89
N LYS A 166 2.96 26.46 26.23
CA LYS A 166 4.22 26.87 26.89
C LYS A 166 4.35 28.37 27.14
N GLY A 167 3.32 29.17 26.83
CA GLY A 167 3.27 30.58 27.20
C GLY A 167 4.07 31.50 26.27
N GLY A 168 3.67 31.57 25.01
CA GLY A 168 4.05 32.66 24.10
C GLY A 168 5.48 32.58 23.52
N PRO A 169 5.75 33.27 22.39
CA PRO A 169 7.08 33.30 21.79
C PRO A 169 8.09 33.91 22.76
N PRO A 170 9.37 33.47 22.74
CA PRO A 170 10.41 34.09 23.55
C PRO A 170 10.47 35.59 23.24
N GLU A 171 10.44 36.43 24.27
CA GLU A 171 10.70 37.85 24.13
C GLU A 171 12.08 38.03 23.47
N ILE A 172 12.10 38.84 22.42
CA ILE A 172 13.23 39.10 21.51
C ILE A 172 14.37 39.80 22.26
#